data_AF-A0AAD4I0P1-F1
#
_entry.id   AF-A0AAD4I0P1-F1
#
_cell.length_a   1.000
_cell.length_b   1.000
_cell.length_c   1.000
_cell.angle_alpha   90.00
_cell.angle_beta   90.00
_cell.angle_gamma   90.00
#
_symmetry.space_group_name_H-M   'P 1'
#
loop_
_entity.id
_entity.type
_entity.pdbx_description
1 polymer ?
#
loop_
_entity_poly.entity_id
_entity_poly.type
_entity_poly.pdbx_seq_one_letter_code
_entity_poly.pdbx_strand_id
1 'polypeptide(L)'
;MVDDAALARILSTDIAELTFSEIFDGLPTEDSFREFNARMPGNPVFQLEHTSLCPGVTERLLSAFQRSHLGTREFELRLIELLAVACHQIAVYLYILDEGNHKHRLYEEWRETPDAREFPGQYVVPTPFYHSSYIFDQQYPNGVADIVGYWAEANIFGGVVLFDRGESGTECRDLFLHPARFKGPRTIFPLF
;
A
#
# COMPACT_ATOMS: atom_id res chain seq x y z
N MET A 1 -16.66 -18.47 -0.35
CA MET A 1 -16.69 -16.99 -0.34
C MET A 1 -16.43 -16.59 1.09
N VAL A 2 -15.27 -15.98 1.37
CA VAL A 2 -15.12 -15.21 2.61
C VAL A 2 -16.06 -14.02 2.42
N ASP A 3 -17.00 -13.85 3.33
CA ASP A 3 -18.02 -12.81 3.27
C ASP A 3 -17.33 -11.45 3.39
N ASP A 4 -17.44 -10.57 2.38
CA ASP A 4 -16.88 -9.21 2.42
C ASP A 4 -17.38 -8.46 3.67
N ALA A 5 -18.55 -8.82 4.18
CA ALA A 5 -19.08 -8.31 5.44
C ALA A 5 -18.26 -8.74 6.67
N ALA A 6 -17.60 -9.90 6.66
CA ALA A 6 -16.79 -10.36 7.78
C ALA A 6 -15.51 -9.53 7.94
N LEU A 7 -14.78 -9.31 6.84
CA LEU A 7 -13.57 -8.47 6.86
C LEU A 7 -13.93 -7.02 7.20
N ALA A 8 -15.00 -6.49 6.59
CA ALA A 8 -15.53 -5.18 6.90
C ALA A 8 -15.84 -5.02 8.40
N ARG A 9 -16.53 -6.00 9.00
CA ARG A 9 -16.87 -5.97 10.43
C ARG A 9 -15.64 -5.98 11.32
N ILE A 10 -14.62 -6.79 11.00
CA ILE A 10 -13.37 -6.83 11.76
C ILE A 10 -12.68 -5.46 11.73
N LEU A 11 -12.52 -4.88 10.54
CA LEU A 11 -11.81 -3.61 10.37
C LEU A 11 -12.59 -2.40 10.92
N SER A 12 -13.90 -2.53 11.10
CA SER A 12 -14.76 -1.49 11.68
C SER A 12 -14.79 -1.49 13.21
N THR A 13 -13.97 -2.30 13.89
CA THR A 13 -13.93 -2.36 15.35
C THR A 13 -12.99 -1.33 15.94
N ASP A 14 -13.31 -0.84 17.14
CA ASP A 14 -12.44 0.06 17.93
C ASP A 14 -11.06 -0.57 18.19
N ILE A 15 -11.01 -1.91 18.37
CA ILE A 15 -9.73 -2.60 18.58
C ILE A 15 -8.85 -2.59 17.33
N ALA A 16 -9.45 -2.65 16.13
CA ALA A 16 -8.70 -2.48 14.89
C ALA A 16 -8.17 -1.04 14.76
N GLU A 17 -8.99 -0.03 15.08
CA GLU A 17 -8.55 1.39 15.09
C GLU A 17 -7.35 1.59 16.00
N LEU A 18 -7.47 1.15 17.26
CA LEU A 18 -6.44 1.30 18.26
C LEU A 18 -5.17 0.57 17.83
N THR A 19 -5.29 -0.69 17.41
CA THR A 19 -4.13 -1.51 17.01
C THR A 19 -3.32 -0.84 15.90
N PHE A 20 -3.98 -0.38 14.84
CA PHE A 20 -3.25 0.27 13.75
C PHE A 20 -2.72 1.65 14.13
N SER A 21 -3.45 2.40 14.95
CA SER A 21 -2.97 3.69 15.46
C SER A 21 -1.73 3.51 16.34
N GLU A 22 -1.70 2.50 17.20
CA GLU A 22 -0.54 2.15 18.02
C GLU A 22 0.67 1.72 17.18
N ILE A 23 0.44 0.95 16.10
CA ILE A 23 1.50 0.61 15.14
C ILE A 23 2.06 1.87 14.48
N PHE A 24 1.19 2.81 14.09
CA PHE A 24 1.59 4.07 13.48
C PHE A 24 2.31 5.01 14.47
N ASP A 25 1.90 5.02 15.74
CA ASP A 25 2.60 5.72 16.83
C ASP A 25 4.01 5.17 17.06
N GLY A 26 4.24 3.92 16.67
CA GLY A 26 5.48 3.19 16.88
C GLY A 26 5.60 2.53 18.26
N LEU A 27 4.60 2.71 19.14
CA LEU A 27 4.51 2.05 20.44
C LEU A 27 3.04 1.75 20.81
N PRO A 28 2.73 0.58 21.40
CA PRO A 28 1.42 0.32 21.98
C PRO A 28 1.22 1.12 23.27
N THR A 29 -0.03 1.33 23.65
CA THR A 29 -0.37 1.82 24.99
C THR A 29 0.00 0.78 26.05
N GLU A 30 0.21 1.23 27.29
CA GLU A 30 0.47 0.31 28.42
C GLU A 30 -0.63 -0.75 28.57
N ASP A 31 -1.89 -0.37 28.37
CA ASP A 31 -3.04 -1.27 28.51
C ASP A 31 -3.03 -2.34 27.41
N SER A 32 -2.87 -1.94 26.14
CA SER A 32 -2.74 -2.84 24.99
C SER A 32 -1.56 -3.80 25.15
N PHE A 33 -0.40 -3.29 25.56
CA PHE A 33 0.79 -4.13 25.79
C PHE A 33 0.55 -5.22 26.86
N ARG A 34 -0.18 -4.87 27.93
CA ARG A 34 -0.48 -5.77 29.05
C ARG A 34 -1.49 -6.85 28.72
N GLU A 35 -2.25 -6.74 27.63
CA GLU A 35 -3.15 -7.81 27.19
C GLU A 35 -2.39 -9.10 26.84
N PHE A 36 -1.16 -8.96 26.33
CA PHE A 36 -0.35 -10.09 25.85
C PHE A 36 0.92 -10.31 26.67
N ASN A 37 1.40 -9.30 27.40
CA ASN A 37 2.73 -9.32 28.01
C ASN A 37 2.73 -8.85 29.48
N ALA A 38 3.64 -9.42 30.27
CA ALA A 38 3.91 -8.90 31.61
C ALA A 38 4.76 -7.63 31.56
N ARG A 39 4.68 -6.81 32.62
CA ARG A 39 5.54 -5.62 32.76
C ARG A 39 7.01 -6.02 32.80
N MET A 40 7.82 -5.41 31.94
CA MET A 40 9.27 -5.63 31.88
C MET A 40 10.03 -4.35 32.28
N PRO A 41 10.95 -4.42 33.27
CA PRO A 41 11.81 -3.28 33.60
C PRO A 41 12.62 -2.84 32.38
N GLY A 42 12.65 -1.53 32.12
CA GLY A 42 13.39 -0.96 31.00
C GLY A 42 12.68 -0.99 29.64
N ASN A 43 11.46 -1.53 29.55
CA ASN A 43 10.69 -1.48 28.31
C ASN A 43 10.18 -0.04 28.05
N PRO A 44 10.39 0.52 26.83
CA PRO A 44 9.99 1.87 26.46
C PRO A 44 8.53 2.22 26.73
N VAL A 45 7.60 1.27 26.59
CA VAL A 45 6.16 1.46 26.83
C VAL A 45 5.90 1.97 28.26
N PHE A 46 6.58 1.38 29.26
CA PHE A 46 6.43 1.77 30.67
C PHE A 46 7.37 2.90 31.09
N GLN A 47 8.51 3.06 30.41
CA GLN A 47 9.46 4.14 30.72
C GLN A 47 8.94 5.50 30.28
N LEU A 48 8.25 5.52 29.13
CA LEU A 48 7.65 6.71 28.57
C LEU A 48 6.23 6.95 29.10
N GLU A 49 5.72 6.07 29.98
CA GLU A 49 4.35 6.11 30.50
C GLU A 49 3.32 6.24 29.37
N HIS A 50 3.49 5.41 28.32
CA HIS A 50 2.73 5.50 27.08
C HIS A 50 1.28 5.03 27.30
N THR A 51 0.48 5.87 27.94
CA THR A 51 -0.89 5.56 28.38
C THR A 51 -1.95 6.01 27.37
N SER A 52 -1.56 6.80 26.38
CA SER A 52 -2.41 7.28 25.30
C SER A 52 -1.59 7.48 24.03
N LEU A 53 -2.24 7.39 22.88
CA LEU A 53 -1.60 7.69 21.59
C LEU A 53 -1.02 9.10 21.56
N CYS A 54 0.12 9.29 20.89
CA CYS A 54 0.70 10.62 20.71
C CYS A 54 -0.23 11.53 19.87
N PRO A 55 -0.23 12.85 20.11
CA PRO A 55 -1.04 13.77 19.32
C PRO A 55 -0.70 13.69 17.82
N GLY A 56 -1.70 13.45 16.98
CA GLY A 56 -1.56 13.43 15.51
C GLY A 56 -1.38 12.05 14.88
N VAL A 57 -1.38 10.98 15.68
CA VAL A 57 -1.20 9.58 15.24
C VAL A 57 -2.38 9.00 14.44
N THR A 58 -3.46 9.75 14.26
CA THR A 58 -4.62 9.26 13.49
C THR A 58 -4.26 9.06 12.02
N GLU A 59 -4.06 7.81 11.60
CA GLU A 59 -3.97 7.46 10.18
C GLU A 59 -5.26 7.89 9.49
N ARG A 60 -5.13 8.87 8.60
CA ARG A 60 -6.28 9.49 7.93
C ARG A 60 -7.09 8.48 7.12
N LEU A 61 -6.43 7.43 6.62
CA LEU A 61 -7.06 6.40 5.80
C LEU A 61 -7.94 5.46 6.63
N LEU A 62 -7.41 4.88 7.70
CA LEU A 62 -8.17 3.98 8.58
C LEU A 62 -9.30 4.70 9.30
N SER A 63 -9.05 5.90 9.82
CA SER A 63 -10.10 6.71 10.44
C SER A 63 -11.20 7.09 9.44
N ALA A 64 -10.85 7.39 8.18
CA ALA A 64 -11.85 7.65 7.14
C ALA A 64 -12.65 6.39 6.78
N PHE A 65 -12.02 5.22 6.73
CA PHE A 65 -12.70 3.94 6.53
C PHE A 65 -13.69 3.65 7.67
N GLN A 66 -13.29 3.82 8.93
CA GLN A 66 -14.13 3.49 10.08
C GLN A 66 -15.32 4.45 10.27
N ARG A 67 -15.17 5.71 9.86
CA ARG A 67 -16.28 6.67 9.85
C ARG A 67 -17.31 6.40 8.76
N SER A 68 -16.94 5.62 7.75
CA SER A 68 -17.87 5.24 6.68
C SER A 68 -18.78 4.09 7.12
N HIS A 69 -19.93 3.94 6.46
CA HIS A 69 -20.92 2.93 6.85
C HIS A 69 -21.01 1.82 5.81
N LEU A 70 -21.03 0.55 6.27
CA LEU A 70 -21.18 -0.62 5.42
C LEU A 70 -22.35 -0.45 4.43
N GLY A 71 -22.11 -0.73 3.16
CA GLY A 71 -23.10 -0.60 2.08
C GLY A 71 -23.25 0.83 1.54
N THR A 72 -22.45 1.78 2.01
CA THR A 72 -22.34 3.10 1.38
C THR A 72 -21.21 3.12 0.37
N ARG A 73 -21.35 3.98 -0.65
CA ARG A 73 -20.29 4.21 -1.64
C ARG A 73 -18.98 4.71 -0.99
N GLU A 74 -19.09 5.53 0.05
CA GLU A 74 -17.91 5.99 0.79
C GLU A 74 -17.16 4.80 1.40
N PHE A 75 -17.88 3.86 2.03
CA PHE A 75 -17.28 2.65 2.57
C PHE A 75 -16.58 1.80 1.51
N GLU A 76 -17.24 1.59 0.36
CA GLU A 76 -16.65 0.84 -0.75
C GLU A 76 -15.36 1.50 -1.27
N LEU A 77 -15.37 2.83 -1.44
CA LEU A 77 -14.20 3.58 -1.87
C LEU A 77 -13.05 3.46 -0.86
N ARG A 78 -13.32 3.58 0.45
CA ARG A 78 -12.30 3.44 1.48
C ARG A 78 -11.77 2.02 1.61
N LEU A 79 -12.61 1.01 1.40
CA LEU A 79 -12.18 -0.38 1.38
C LEU A 79 -11.22 -0.64 0.21
N ILE A 80 -11.55 -0.13 -0.99
CA ILE A 80 -10.70 -0.26 -2.17
C ILE A 80 -9.39 0.52 -1.97
N GLU A 81 -9.45 1.70 -1.34
CA GLU A 81 -8.27 2.49 -0.98
C GLU A 81 -7.32 1.73 -0.07
N LEU A 82 -7.83 1.14 1.01
CA LEU A 82 -7.05 0.27 1.90
C LEU A 82 -6.43 -0.91 1.16
N LEU A 83 -7.20 -1.57 0.29
CA LEU A 83 -6.73 -2.72 -0.46
C LEU A 83 -5.63 -2.35 -1.46
N ALA A 84 -5.80 -1.24 -2.19
CA ALA A 84 -4.81 -0.76 -3.15
C ALA A 84 -3.50 -0.38 -2.45
N VAL A 85 -3.58 0.38 -1.35
CA VAL A 85 -2.40 0.76 -0.55
C VAL A 85 -1.73 -0.48 0.03
N ALA A 86 -2.49 -1.43 0.59
CA ALA A 86 -1.92 -2.66 1.14
C ALA A 86 -1.19 -3.50 0.08
N CYS A 87 -1.81 -3.71 -1.09
CA CYS A 87 -1.17 -4.42 -2.20
C CYS A 87 0.10 -3.72 -2.68
N HIS A 88 0.07 -2.39 -2.78
CA HIS A 88 1.25 -1.60 -3.14
C HIS A 88 2.38 -1.79 -2.13
N GLN A 89 2.09 -1.62 -0.83
CA GLN A 89 3.07 -1.74 0.24
C GLN A 89 3.63 -3.16 0.38
N ILE A 90 2.80 -4.19 0.17
CA ILE A 90 3.28 -5.59 0.12
C ILE A 90 4.26 -5.77 -1.03
N ALA A 91 3.97 -5.23 -2.22
CA ALA A 91 4.87 -5.34 -3.37
C ALA A 91 6.19 -4.59 -3.13
N VAL A 92 6.14 -3.38 -2.56
CA VAL A 92 7.30 -2.61 -2.13
C VAL A 92 8.15 -3.42 -1.15
N TYR A 93 7.53 -3.97 -0.10
CA TYR A 93 8.21 -4.76 0.91
C TYR A 93 8.87 -6.01 0.32
N LEU A 94 8.12 -6.80 -0.47
CA LEU A 94 8.64 -8.03 -1.10
C LEU A 94 9.78 -7.73 -2.07
N TYR A 95 9.72 -6.62 -2.80
CA TYR A 95 10.82 -6.17 -3.66
C TYR A 95 12.04 -5.84 -2.80
N ILE A 96 11.92 -4.98 -1.80
CA ILE A 96 13.04 -4.56 -0.93
C ILE A 96 13.77 -5.74 -0.29
N LEU A 97 13.05 -6.82 0.08
CA LEU A 97 13.67 -8.02 0.62
C LEU A 97 14.69 -8.64 -0.35
N ASP A 98 14.46 -8.57 -1.67
CA ASP A 98 15.29 -9.18 -2.74
C ASP A 98 15.67 -10.64 -2.43
N GLU A 99 14.79 -11.39 -1.77
CA GLU A 99 15.05 -12.79 -1.36
C GLU A 99 14.74 -13.80 -2.46
N GLY A 100 14.21 -13.34 -3.61
CA GLY A 100 13.87 -14.19 -4.75
C GLY A 100 15.06 -14.93 -5.38
N ASN A 101 14.73 -15.92 -6.23
CA ASN A 101 15.71 -16.71 -6.99
C ASN A 101 16.53 -15.86 -7.96
N HIS A 102 15.93 -14.79 -8.48
CA HIS A 102 16.59 -13.83 -9.36
C HIS A 102 16.73 -12.52 -8.61
N LYS A 103 17.98 -12.20 -8.24
CA LYS A 103 18.31 -10.95 -7.53
C LYS A 103 18.17 -9.76 -8.46
N HIS A 104 17.82 -8.61 -7.91
CA HIS A 104 17.71 -7.34 -8.67
C HIS A 104 18.97 -7.04 -9.48
N ARG A 105 20.14 -7.37 -8.91
CA ARG A 105 21.45 -7.24 -9.55
C ARG A 105 21.49 -7.82 -10.97
N LEU A 106 20.80 -8.94 -11.24
CA LEU A 106 20.78 -9.54 -12.58
C LEU A 106 20.24 -8.56 -13.64
N TYR A 107 19.15 -7.86 -13.32
CA TYR A 107 18.58 -6.87 -14.22
C TYR A 107 19.43 -5.59 -14.25
N GLU A 108 19.91 -5.14 -13.09
CA GLU A 108 20.78 -3.96 -12.99
C GLU A 108 22.05 -4.10 -13.82
N GLU A 109 22.71 -5.26 -13.78
CA GLU A 109 23.88 -5.56 -14.60
C GLU A 109 23.55 -5.52 -16.10
N TRP A 110 22.42 -6.09 -16.51
CA TRP A 110 21.96 -6.02 -17.89
C TRP A 110 21.70 -4.57 -18.34
N ARG A 111 21.10 -3.73 -17.50
CA ARG A 111 20.81 -2.31 -17.84
C ARG A 111 22.07 -1.48 -18.13
N GLU A 112 23.20 -1.85 -17.55
CA GLU A 112 24.48 -1.18 -17.77
C GLU A 112 25.20 -1.67 -19.03
N THR A 113 24.68 -2.69 -19.71
CA THR A 113 25.25 -3.18 -20.97
C THR A 113 25.02 -2.22 -22.13
N PRO A 114 25.91 -2.22 -23.15
CA PRO A 114 25.66 -1.49 -24.40
C PRO A 114 24.36 -1.88 -25.08
N ASP A 115 23.97 -3.16 -25.00
CA ASP A 115 22.76 -3.71 -25.60
C ASP A 115 21.49 -3.08 -25.02
N ALA A 116 21.48 -2.80 -23.71
CA ALA A 116 20.35 -2.10 -23.07
C ALA A 116 20.21 -0.64 -23.53
N ARG A 117 21.26 -0.06 -24.12
CA ARG A 117 21.34 1.34 -24.60
C ARG A 117 21.48 1.43 -26.11
N GLU A 118 20.96 0.44 -26.84
CA GLU A 118 21.06 0.33 -28.30
C GLU A 118 20.64 1.63 -29.03
N PHE A 119 19.64 2.34 -28.49
CA PHE A 119 19.16 3.60 -29.06
C PHE A 119 19.61 4.83 -28.24
N PRO A 120 20.33 5.79 -28.85
CA PRO A 120 20.71 7.04 -28.20
C PRO A 120 19.49 7.79 -27.66
N GLY A 121 19.49 8.10 -26.36
CA GLY A 121 18.40 8.80 -25.68
C GLY A 121 17.28 7.90 -25.15
N GLN A 122 17.39 6.57 -25.29
CA GLN A 122 16.43 5.65 -24.69
C GLN A 122 16.57 5.64 -23.17
N TYR A 123 15.48 5.95 -22.47
CA TYR A 123 15.39 5.79 -21.03
C TYR A 123 15.24 4.31 -20.69
N VAL A 124 16.26 3.74 -20.05
CA VAL A 124 16.23 2.35 -19.55
C VAL A 124 15.59 2.35 -18.17
N VAL A 125 14.37 1.83 -18.08
CA VAL A 125 13.58 1.78 -16.84
C VAL A 125 14.31 1.04 -15.71
N PRO A 126 14.12 1.47 -14.45
CA PRO A 126 14.92 1.03 -13.31
C PRO A 126 14.75 -0.43 -12.89
N THR A 127 13.60 -1.02 -13.20
CA THR A 127 13.19 -2.37 -12.79
C THR A 127 12.42 -3.03 -13.92
N PRO A 128 12.44 -4.38 -14.06
CA PRO A 128 11.58 -5.07 -15.03
C PRO A 128 10.10 -5.05 -14.61
N PHE A 129 9.82 -4.72 -13.34
CA PHE A 129 8.46 -4.60 -12.80
C PHE A 129 8.01 -3.14 -12.83
N TYR A 130 7.59 -2.67 -14.01
CA TYR A 130 7.20 -1.26 -14.18
C TYR A 130 5.90 -1.08 -14.97
N HIS A 131 5.18 -0.02 -14.62
CA HIS A 131 4.12 0.54 -15.45
C HIS A 131 4.68 1.77 -16.17
N SER A 132 4.49 1.88 -17.50
CA SER A 132 5.12 2.91 -18.34
C SER A 132 4.89 4.36 -17.90
N SER A 133 3.73 4.65 -17.30
CA SER A 133 3.40 5.98 -16.76
C SER A 133 3.92 6.30 -15.35
N TYR A 134 4.48 5.33 -14.62
CA TYR A 134 4.91 5.49 -13.22
C TYR A 134 6.38 5.07 -13.05
N ILE A 135 7.28 5.61 -13.88
CA ILE A 135 8.68 5.18 -13.98
C ILE A 135 9.70 6.16 -13.38
N PHE A 136 9.24 7.29 -12.84
CA PHE A 136 10.11 8.32 -12.24
C PHE A 136 10.21 8.08 -10.73
N ASP A 137 11.20 7.28 -10.34
CA ASP A 137 11.44 6.84 -8.95
C ASP A 137 11.71 8.00 -7.99
N GLN A 138 12.37 9.06 -8.46
CA GLN A 138 12.79 10.18 -7.60
C GLN A 138 11.63 10.94 -6.93
N GLN A 139 10.41 10.80 -7.43
CA GLN A 139 9.22 11.44 -6.84
C GLN A 139 8.57 10.60 -5.73
N TYR A 140 8.99 9.33 -5.57
CA TYR A 140 8.36 8.38 -4.66
C TYR A 140 9.25 8.12 -3.42
N PRO A 141 8.66 7.98 -2.22
CA PRO A 141 9.40 7.85 -0.97
C PRO A 141 10.30 6.60 -0.90
N ASN A 142 9.89 5.49 -1.52
CA ASN A 142 10.66 4.24 -1.60
C ASN A 142 11.37 4.07 -2.96
N GLY A 143 11.43 5.13 -3.77
CA GLY A 143 12.15 5.14 -5.05
C GLY A 143 11.65 4.07 -6.02
N VAL A 144 12.57 3.22 -6.48
CA VAL A 144 12.28 2.15 -7.45
C VAL A 144 11.25 1.15 -6.92
N ALA A 145 11.17 0.93 -5.60
CA ALA A 145 10.22 -0.02 -5.04
C ALA A 145 8.76 0.43 -5.26
N ASP A 146 8.46 1.73 -5.22
CA ASP A 146 7.10 2.23 -5.49
C ASP A 146 6.71 2.04 -6.97
N ILE A 147 7.67 2.03 -7.91
CA ILE A 147 7.43 1.64 -9.32
C ILE A 147 6.90 0.20 -9.39
N VAL A 148 7.47 -0.68 -8.58
CA VAL A 148 7.05 -2.08 -8.47
C VAL A 148 5.66 -2.19 -7.85
N GLY A 149 5.36 -1.35 -6.85
CA GLY A 149 4.02 -1.21 -6.29
C GLY A 149 2.97 -0.88 -7.35
N TYR A 150 3.23 0.11 -8.21
CA TYR A 150 2.33 0.46 -9.32
C TYR A 150 2.21 -0.65 -10.37
N TRP A 151 3.28 -1.38 -10.66
CA TRP A 151 3.22 -2.56 -11.54
C TRP A 151 2.33 -3.66 -10.93
N ALA A 152 2.43 -3.89 -9.62
CA ALA A 152 1.61 -4.87 -8.92
C ALA A 152 0.13 -4.47 -8.92
N GLU A 153 -0.19 -3.22 -8.58
CA GLU A 153 -1.56 -2.68 -8.66
C GLU A 153 -2.16 -2.90 -10.06
N ALA A 154 -1.44 -2.50 -11.10
CA ALA A 154 -1.91 -2.64 -12.47
C ALA A 154 -2.18 -4.09 -12.88
N ASN A 155 -1.46 -5.04 -12.30
CA ASN A 155 -1.66 -6.46 -12.56
C ASN A 155 -2.81 -7.07 -11.76
N ILE A 156 -3.02 -6.62 -10.53
CA ILE A 156 -4.05 -7.14 -9.63
C ILE A 156 -5.41 -6.54 -9.97
N PHE A 157 -5.49 -5.21 -10.11
CA PHE A 157 -6.74 -4.47 -10.31
C PHE A 157 -7.06 -4.21 -11.79
N GLY A 158 -6.13 -4.51 -12.71
CA GLY A 158 -6.27 -4.23 -14.14
C GLY A 158 -5.88 -2.80 -14.54
N GLY A 159 -5.42 -1.99 -13.60
CA GLY A 159 -4.90 -0.64 -13.78
C GLY A 159 -4.37 -0.09 -12.45
N VAL A 160 -3.60 1.00 -12.50
CA VAL A 160 -3.22 1.70 -11.27
C VAL A 160 -4.45 2.38 -10.68
N VAL A 161 -4.64 2.25 -9.37
CA VAL A 161 -5.83 2.71 -8.66
C VAL A 161 -5.65 4.18 -8.30
N LEU A 162 -6.45 5.06 -8.90
CA LEU A 162 -6.38 6.51 -8.69
C LEU A 162 -7.64 7.00 -7.99
N PHE A 163 -7.47 7.82 -6.96
CA PHE A 163 -8.59 8.39 -6.20
C PHE A 163 -8.76 9.87 -6.52
N ASP A 164 -10.00 10.33 -6.67
CA ASP A 164 -10.31 11.76 -6.67
C ASP A 164 -10.12 12.31 -5.26
N ARG A 165 -9.01 13.03 -5.08
CA ARG A 165 -8.60 13.61 -3.81
C ARG A 165 -9.22 14.97 -3.52
N GLY A 166 -10.06 15.50 -4.42
CA GLY A 166 -10.59 16.85 -4.32
C GLY A 166 -9.49 17.92 -4.25
N GLU A 167 -9.89 19.16 -3.99
CA GLU A 167 -8.94 20.29 -3.88
C GLU A 167 -8.07 20.20 -2.62
N SER A 168 -8.58 19.54 -1.57
CA SER A 168 -7.83 19.36 -0.31
C SER A 168 -6.70 18.34 -0.43
N GLY A 169 -6.67 17.53 -1.49
CA GLY A 169 -5.72 16.44 -1.67
C GLY A 169 -5.96 15.23 -0.75
N THR A 170 -7.07 15.23 0.00
CA THR A 170 -7.29 14.26 1.10
C THR A 170 -8.66 13.60 1.07
N GLU A 171 -9.48 13.96 0.07
CA GLU A 171 -10.79 13.36 -0.13
C GLU A 171 -10.66 12.03 -0.87
N CYS A 172 -11.78 11.33 -1.03
CA CYS A 172 -11.89 10.13 -1.84
C CYS A 172 -13.28 10.15 -2.46
N ARG A 173 -13.47 11.06 -3.42
CA ARG A 173 -14.77 11.34 -4.02
C ARG A 173 -15.12 10.30 -5.09
N ASP A 174 -14.13 9.75 -5.75
CA ASP A 174 -14.28 8.76 -6.81
C ASP A 174 -13.02 7.93 -6.99
N LEU A 175 -13.15 6.88 -7.79
CA LEU A 175 -12.10 5.94 -8.13
C LEU A 175 -11.98 5.83 -9.65
N PHE A 176 -10.75 5.86 -10.15
CA PHE A 176 -10.40 5.60 -11.55
C PHE A 176 -9.35 4.52 -11.62
N LEU A 177 -9.45 3.67 -12.64
CA LEU A 177 -8.39 2.74 -13.00
C LEU A 177 -7.65 3.33 -14.20
N HIS A 178 -6.34 3.52 -14.06
CA HIS A 178 -5.48 3.87 -15.18
C HIS A 178 -4.91 2.60 -15.81
N PRO A 179 -5.45 2.15 -16.96
CA PRO A 179 -5.07 0.87 -17.54
C PRO A 179 -3.74 0.97 -18.29
N ALA A 180 -2.96 -0.10 -18.28
CA ALA A 180 -1.78 -0.23 -19.16
C ALA A 180 -1.54 -1.63 -19.72
N ARG A 181 -2.49 -2.56 -19.55
CA ARG A 181 -2.34 -3.89 -20.13
C ARG A 181 -2.38 -3.81 -21.66
N PHE A 182 -1.22 -4.05 -22.27
CA PHE A 182 -1.07 -4.13 -23.72
C PHE A 182 -1.78 -5.35 -24.31
N LYS A 183 -1.83 -6.45 -23.55
CA LYS A 183 -2.56 -7.69 -23.88
C LYS A 183 -3.27 -8.21 -22.62
N GLY A 184 -4.55 -8.56 -22.76
CA GLY A 184 -5.39 -9.07 -21.69
C GLY A 184 -6.88 -8.91 -22.03
N PRO A 185 -7.79 -9.65 -21.38
CA PRO A 185 -9.21 -9.41 -21.55
C PRO A 185 -9.53 -7.97 -21.15
N ARG A 186 -10.11 -7.20 -22.08
CA ARG A 186 -10.59 -5.82 -21.83
C ARG A 186 -11.96 -5.80 -21.16
N THR A 187 -12.47 -6.97 -20.75
CA THR A 187 -13.82 -7.16 -20.25
C THR A 187 -13.76 -7.78 -18.85
N ILE A 188 -14.63 -7.30 -17.97
CA ILE A 188 -14.78 -7.79 -16.59
C ILE A 188 -15.28 -9.26 -16.59
N PHE A 189 -16.01 -9.66 -17.63
CA PHE A 189 -16.45 -11.04 -17.82
C PHE A 189 -15.43 -11.84 -18.63
N PRO A 190 -15.20 -13.12 -18.29
CA PRO A 190 -14.49 -14.03 -19.18
C PRO A 190 -15.28 -14.11 -20.50
N LEU A 191 -14.59 -13.87 -21.62
CA LEU A 191 -15.12 -14.22 -22.94
C LEU A 191 -15.00 -15.73 -23.06
N PHE A 192 -16.13 -16.43 -23.04
CA PHE A 192 -16.23 -17.86 -23.32
C PHE A 192 -15.96 -18.14 -24.81
#